data_AF-A0A672V7C3-F1
#
_entry.id   AF-A0A672V7C3-F1
#
_cell.length_a   1.000
_cell.length_b   1.000
_cell.length_c   1.000
_cell.angle_alpha   90.00
_cell.angle_beta   90.00
_cell.angle_gamma   90.00
#
_symmetry.space_group_name_H-M   'P 1'
#
loop_
_entity.id
_entity.type
_entity.pdbx_description
1 polymer ?
#
loop_
_entity_poly.entity_id
_entity_poly.type
_entity_poly.pdbx_seq_one_letter_code
_entity_poly.pdbx_strand_id
1 'polypeptide(L)'
;MKECWGEAPERRPTFEEVFLKFKTINKGKKTNIIDSMLRMLEQYSSNLEDLIRERTEELEIEKQKTEKLLSQMLPPSVAEALKTGGTVEPEYFDQVTIYFSDIVGFTTISALSEPIEVVDLLNDLYTLFDAVLGNHDVYKVRIELSMDQTPL
;
A
#
# COMPACT_ATOMS: atom_id res chain seq x y z
N MET A 1 -40.09 -19.94 -18.49
CA MET A 1 -39.25 -18.77 -18.80
C MET A 1 -39.95 -17.43 -18.58
N LYS A 2 -41.21 -17.22 -18.99
CA LYS A 2 -41.91 -15.94 -18.74
C LYS A 2 -42.02 -15.54 -17.25
N GLU A 3 -42.18 -16.53 -16.36
CA GLU A 3 -42.23 -16.31 -14.90
C GLU A 3 -40.89 -15.83 -14.29
N CYS A 4 -39.76 -16.17 -14.91
CA CYS A 4 -38.42 -15.78 -14.44
C CYS A 4 -38.09 -14.32 -14.79
N TRP A 5 -38.87 -13.70 -15.68
CA TRP A 5 -38.68 -12.33 -16.18
C TRP A 5 -39.71 -11.35 -15.62
N GLY A 6 -40.37 -11.70 -14.51
CA GLY A 6 -41.36 -10.83 -13.87
C GLY A 6 -40.73 -9.49 -13.41
N GLU A 7 -41.42 -8.39 -13.64
CA GLU A 7 -40.96 -7.04 -13.25
C GLU A 7 -40.79 -6.90 -11.72
N ALA A 8 -41.64 -7.58 -10.95
CA ALA A 8 -41.53 -7.65 -9.48
C ALA A 8 -40.54 -8.75 -9.06
N PRO A 9 -39.46 -8.44 -8.30
CA PRO A 9 -38.44 -9.41 -7.88
C PRO A 9 -39.00 -10.60 -7.10
N GLU A 10 -39.96 -10.35 -6.20
CA GLU A 10 -40.59 -11.37 -5.35
C GLU A 10 -41.63 -12.26 -6.06
N ARG A 11 -41.98 -11.97 -7.31
CA ARG A 11 -42.77 -12.87 -8.16
C ARG A 11 -41.91 -13.82 -8.98
N ARG A 12 -40.59 -13.65 -8.97
CA ARG A 12 -39.69 -14.54 -9.68
C ARG A 12 -39.51 -15.80 -8.83
N PRO A 13 -39.68 -16.99 -9.42
CA PRO A 13 -39.43 -18.23 -8.71
C PRO A 13 -37.97 -18.29 -8.24
N THR A 14 -37.74 -18.90 -7.08
CA THR A 14 -36.39 -19.08 -6.55
C THR A 14 -35.59 -20.04 -7.42
N PHE A 15 -34.26 -19.99 -7.31
CA PHE A 15 -33.38 -20.87 -8.08
C PHE A 15 -33.73 -22.35 -7.88
N GLU A 16 -34.06 -22.75 -6.64
CA GLU A 16 -34.51 -24.11 -6.31
C GLU A 16 -35.81 -24.50 -7.01
N GLU A 17 -36.80 -23.61 -7.06
CA GLU A 17 -38.09 -23.86 -7.72
C GLU A 17 -37.96 -24.00 -9.24
N VAL A 18 -37.14 -23.15 -9.85
CA VAL A 18 -36.81 -23.24 -11.27
C VAL A 18 -36.08 -24.56 -11.55
N PHE A 19 -35.14 -24.94 -10.68
CA PHE A 19 -34.38 -26.18 -10.80
C PHE A 19 -35.26 -27.43 -10.67
N LEU A 20 -36.20 -27.46 -9.72
CA LEU A 20 -37.16 -28.55 -9.54
C LEU A 20 -38.09 -28.72 -10.76
N LYS A 21 -38.63 -27.61 -11.28
CA LYS A 21 -39.43 -27.61 -12.51
C LYS A 21 -38.61 -28.15 -13.69
N PHE A 22 -37.35 -27.72 -13.82
CA PHE A 22 -36.46 -28.14 -14.91
C PHE A 22 -36.02 -29.61 -14.81
N LYS A 23 -35.74 -30.09 -13.59
CA LYS A 23 -35.39 -31.50 -13.29
C LYS A 23 -36.54 -32.45 -13.64
N THR A 24 -37.77 -32.02 -13.42
CA THR A 24 -38.97 -32.79 -13.76
C THR A 24 -39.18 -32.90 -15.26
N ILE A 25 -38.87 -31.83 -16.01
CA ILE A 25 -38.98 -31.76 -17.48
C ILE A 25 -37.91 -32.62 -18.18
N ASN A 26 -36.74 -32.82 -17.56
CA ASN A 26 -35.59 -33.49 -18.18
C ASN A 26 -35.37 -34.95 -17.77
N LYS A 27 -36.41 -35.65 -17.29
CA LYS A 27 -36.36 -37.08 -16.86
C LYS A 27 -35.63 -37.98 -17.90
N GLY A 28 -34.33 -38.16 -17.70
CA GLY A 28 -33.52 -39.23 -18.30
C GLY A 28 -32.52 -38.88 -19.40
N LYS A 29 -32.43 -37.65 -19.95
CA LYS A 29 -31.51 -37.40 -21.11
C LYS A 29 -30.58 -36.18 -21.08
N LYS A 30 -30.63 -35.29 -20.07
CA LYS A 30 -29.75 -34.08 -20.05
C LYS A 30 -29.23 -33.62 -18.69
N THR A 31 -29.48 -34.36 -17.61
CA THR A 31 -29.03 -33.98 -16.24
C THR A 31 -27.51 -33.93 -16.13
N ASN A 32 -26.79 -34.84 -16.80
CA ASN A 32 -25.31 -34.88 -16.76
C ASN A 32 -24.63 -33.62 -17.30
N ILE A 33 -25.18 -32.96 -18.32
CA ILE A 33 -24.53 -31.79 -18.95
C ILE A 33 -24.73 -30.56 -18.08
N ILE A 34 -25.92 -30.40 -17.52
CA ILE A 34 -26.25 -29.24 -16.67
C ILE A 34 -25.57 -29.36 -15.31
N ASP A 35 -25.56 -30.55 -14.70
CA ASP A 35 -24.79 -30.79 -13.47
C ASP A 35 -23.29 -30.57 -13.69
N SER A 36 -22.75 -30.98 -14.85
CA SER A 36 -21.36 -30.70 -15.24
C SER A 36 -21.08 -29.20 -15.37
N MET A 37 -21.98 -28.44 -16.02
CA MET A 37 -21.85 -26.99 -16.11
C MET A 37 -22.02 -26.28 -14.77
N LEU A 38 -22.92 -26.77 -13.91
CA LEU A 38 -23.11 -26.22 -12.56
C LEU A 38 -21.86 -26.42 -11.71
N ARG A 39 -21.32 -27.64 -11.72
CA ARG A 39 -20.09 -27.99 -11.00
C ARG A 39 -18.87 -27.24 -11.55
N MET A 40 -18.85 -27.01 -12.86
CA MET A 40 -17.84 -26.17 -13.51
C MET A 40 -17.96 -24.71 -13.05
N LEU A 41 -19.17 -24.14 -12.98
CA LEU A 41 -19.40 -22.78 -12.47
C LEU A 41 -19.04 -22.64 -10.99
N GLU A 42 -19.40 -23.62 -10.15
CA GLU A 42 -19.02 -23.66 -8.74
C GLU A 42 -17.49 -23.71 -8.58
N GLN A 43 -16.82 -24.56 -9.37
CA GLN A 43 -15.36 -24.65 -9.38
C GLN A 43 -14.72 -23.32 -9.82
N TYR A 44 -15.26 -22.69 -10.87
CA TYR A 44 -14.78 -21.37 -11.32
C TYR A 44 -14.99 -20.30 -10.24
N SER A 45 -16.16 -20.28 -9.58
CA SER A 45 -16.45 -19.33 -8.50
C SER A 45 -15.49 -19.50 -7.33
N SER A 46 -15.26 -20.75 -6.88
CA SER A 46 -14.31 -21.06 -5.80
C SER A 46 -12.89 -20.63 -6.17
N ASN A 47 -12.43 -21.00 -7.37
CA ASN A 47 -11.09 -20.63 -7.84
C ASN A 47 -10.93 -19.11 -7.95
N LEU A 48 -11.98 -18.40 -8.36
CA LEU A 48 -11.98 -16.94 -8.45
C LEU A 48 -11.92 -16.30 -7.07
N GLU A 49 -12.67 -16.81 -6.09
CA GLU A 49 -12.61 -16.35 -4.70
C GLU A 49 -11.23 -16.56 -4.11
N ASP A 50 -10.62 -17.73 -4.32
CA ASP A 50 -9.27 -18.02 -3.86
C ASP A 50 -8.24 -17.07 -4.50
N LEU A 51 -8.35 -16.83 -5.82
CA LEU A 51 -7.49 -15.89 -6.53
C LEU A 51 -7.68 -14.45 -6.03
N ILE A 52 -8.93 -14.01 -5.82
CA ILE A 52 -9.22 -12.67 -5.29
C ILE A 52 -8.63 -12.54 -3.88
N ARG A 53 -8.77 -13.56 -3.03
CA ARG A 53 -8.19 -13.56 -1.69
C ARG A 53 -6.68 -13.40 -1.75
N GLU A 54 -5.99 -14.23 -2.53
CA GLU A 54 -4.53 -14.17 -2.70
C GLU A 54 -4.08 -12.78 -3.16
N ARG A 55 -4.72 -12.23 -4.20
CA ARG A 55 -4.38 -10.90 -4.72
C ARG A 55 -4.68 -9.77 -3.73
N THR A 56 -5.71 -9.92 -2.90
CA THR A 56 -6.05 -8.96 -1.86
C THR A 56 -5.01 -8.99 -0.73
N GLU A 57 -4.54 -10.18 -0.35
CA GLU A 57 -3.46 -10.35 0.63
C GLU A 57 -2.14 -9.74 0.12
N GLU A 58 -1.75 -10.02 -1.13
CA GLU A 58 -0.57 -9.41 -1.75
C GLU A 58 -0.65 -7.88 -1.78
N LEU A 59 -1.82 -7.34 -2.14
CA LEU A 59 -2.06 -5.90 -2.18
C LEU A 59 -1.93 -5.27 -0.80
N GLU A 60 -2.47 -5.91 0.23
CA GLU A 60 -2.39 -5.41 1.60
C GLU A 60 -0.95 -5.40 2.12
N ILE A 61 -0.17 -6.46 1.84
CA ILE A 61 1.26 -6.51 2.19
C ILE A 61 2.02 -5.36 1.52
N GLU A 62 1.79 -5.12 0.23
CA GLU A 62 2.50 -4.09 -0.50
C GLU A 62 2.09 -2.67 -0.08
N LYS A 63 0.80 -2.48 0.23
CA LYS A 63 0.28 -1.26 0.83
C LYS A 63 0.97 -0.96 2.16
N GLN A 64 1.06 -1.95 3.06
CA GLN A 64 1.73 -1.77 4.35
C GLN A 64 3.21 -1.40 4.22
N LYS A 65 3.94 -2.02 3.29
CA LYS A 65 5.34 -1.63 3.02
C LYS A 65 5.45 -0.20 2.52
N THR A 66 4.57 0.20 1.60
CA THR A 66 4.54 1.55 1.03
C THR A 66 4.24 2.58 2.10
N GLU A 67 3.26 2.32 2.97
CA GLU A 67 2.91 3.22 4.08
C GLU A 67 4.05 3.36 5.10
N LYS A 68 4.74 2.26 5.43
CA LYS A 68 5.90 2.28 6.31
C LYS A 68 7.05 3.10 5.72
N LEU A 69 7.29 2.99 4.42
CA LEU A 69 8.32 3.78 3.75
C LEU A 69 7.96 5.27 3.75
N LEU A 70 6.70 5.59 3.47
CA LEU A 70 6.22 6.97 3.44
C LEU A 70 6.38 7.66 4.81
N SER A 71 6.05 6.97 5.90
CA SER A 71 6.19 7.50 7.26
C SER A 71 7.64 7.64 7.72
N GLN A 72 8.58 6.92 7.12
CA GLN A 72 10.02 7.08 7.37
C GLN A 72 10.62 8.29 6.64
N MET A 73 10.02 8.71 5.53
CA MET A 73 10.53 9.78 4.68
C MET A 73 9.94 11.15 5.03
N LEU A 74 8.68 11.19 5.45
CA LEU A 74 7.92 12.43 5.62
C LEU A 74 7.31 12.53 7.03
N PRO A 75 7.07 13.75 7.53
CA PRO A 75 6.31 13.95 8.76
C PRO A 75 4.92 13.31 8.65
N PRO A 76 4.33 12.82 9.76
CA PRO A 76 3.03 12.16 9.74
C PRO A 76 1.90 12.97 9.09
N SER A 77 1.87 14.29 9.30
CA SER A 77 0.85 15.19 8.71
C SER A 77 0.93 15.19 7.19
N VAL A 78 2.14 15.31 6.64
CA VAL A 78 2.42 15.34 5.21
C VAL A 78 2.13 13.97 4.58
N ALA A 79 2.53 12.89 5.24
CA ALA A 79 2.29 11.53 4.75
C ALA A 79 0.78 11.24 4.60
N GLU A 80 -0.04 11.61 5.59
CA GLU A 80 -1.50 11.41 5.53
C GLU A 80 -2.18 12.28 4.46
N ALA A 81 -1.73 13.53 4.28
CA ALA A 81 -2.21 14.39 3.20
C ALA A 81 -1.92 13.78 1.82
N LEU A 82 -0.73 13.21 1.62
CA LEU A 82 -0.37 12.54 0.37
C LEU A 82 -1.15 11.23 0.15
N LYS A 83 -1.39 10.44 1.21
CA LYS A 83 -2.21 9.21 1.12
C LYS A 83 -3.64 9.48 0.67
N THR A 84 -4.20 10.62 1.07
CA THR A 84 -5.56 11.03 0.69
C THR A 84 -5.64 11.71 -0.68
N GLY A 85 -4.50 11.87 -1.37
CA GLY A 85 -4.41 12.54 -2.67
C GLY A 85 -4.53 14.06 -2.58
N GLY A 86 -4.34 14.64 -1.39
CA GLY A 86 -4.38 16.07 -1.16
C GLY A 86 -3.09 16.78 -1.59
N THR A 87 -3.19 18.10 -1.76
CA THR A 87 -2.00 18.97 -1.87
C THR A 87 -1.43 19.26 -0.48
N VAL A 88 -0.10 19.32 -0.38
CA VAL A 88 0.60 19.68 0.85
C VAL A 88 0.84 21.18 0.81
N GLU A 89 0.07 21.93 1.61
CA GLU A 89 0.24 23.38 1.71
C GLU A 89 1.42 23.71 2.65
N PRO A 90 2.14 24.82 2.41
CA PRO A 90 3.18 25.27 3.32
C PRO A 90 2.65 25.54 4.72
N GLU A 91 3.27 24.94 5.73
CA GLU A 91 2.91 25.15 7.14
C GLU A 91 3.72 26.29 7.76
N TYR A 92 3.06 27.14 8.55
CA TYR A 92 3.69 28.17 9.36
C TYR A 92 3.68 27.75 10.83
N PHE A 93 4.84 27.87 11.48
CA PHE A 93 5.01 27.53 12.89
C PHE A 93 5.42 28.77 13.68
N ASP A 94 4.63 29.13 14.71
CA ASP A 94 4.89 30.29 15.57
C ASP A 94 6.20 30.17 16.36
N GLN A 95 6.59 28.93 16.71
CA GLN A 95 7.80 28.63 17.47
C GLN A 95 8.46 27.36 16.95
N VAL A 96 9.74 27.45 16.56
CA VAL A 96 10.54 26.33 16.10
C VAL A 96 11.93 26.39 16.73
N THR A 97 12.50 25.23 17.04
CA THR A 97 13.92 25.08 17.41
C THR A 97 14.61 24.29 16.33
N ILE A 98 15.65 24.88 15.72
CA ILE A 98 16.43 24.23 14.66
C ILE A 98 17.82 23.93 15.22
N TYR A 99 18.28 22.70 15.04
CA TYR A 99 19.61 22.26 15.45
C TYR A 99 20.49 22.02 14.21
N PHE A 100 21.57 22.79 14.09
CA PHE A 100 22.60 22.59 13.06
C PHE A 100 23.82 21.94 13.70
N SER A 101 24.34 20.90 13.04
CA SER A 101 25.53 20.18 13.47
C SER A 101 26.40 19.90 12.26
N ASP A 102 27.71 20.08 12.42
CA ASP A 102 28.72 19.77 11.42
C ASP A 102 29.87 18.96 12.05
N ILE A 103 30.54 18.15 11.25
CA ILE A 103 31.68 17.34 11.69
C ILE A 103 32.94 18.18 11.53
N VAL A 104 33.51 18.61 12.65
CA VAL A 104 34.74 19.41 12.65
C VAL A 104 35.87 18.62 12.00
N GLY A 105 36.48 19.20 10.95
CA GLY A 105 37.61 18.58 10.26
C GLY A 105 37.23 17.44 9.31
N PHE A 106 35.96 17.30 8.94
CA PHE A 106 35.50 16.25 8.02
C PHE A 106 36.30 16.21 6.71
N THR A 107 36.64 17.37 6.13
CA THR A 107 37.48 17.45 4.93
C THR A 107 38.82 16.73 5.10
N THR A 108 39.49 16.96 6.23
CA THR A 108 40.79 16.33 6.53
C THR A 108 40.65 14.83 6.73
N ILE A 109 39.62 14.40 7.46
CA ILE A 109 39.34 12.98 7.71
C ILE A 109 39.05 12.28 6.38
N SER A 110 38.17 12.84 5.56
CA SER A 110 37.82 12.28 4.25
C SER A 110 38.99 12.24 3.26
N ALA A 111 39.95 13.15 3.39
CA ALA A 111 41.14 13.19 2.53
C ALA A 111 42.22 12.18 2.93
N LEU A 112 42.22 11.72 4.18
CA LEU A 112 43.21 10.78 4.72
C LEU A 112 42.70 9.34 4.82
N SER A 113 41.39 9.12 4.69
CA SER A 113 40.73 7.81 4.80
C SER A 113 40.33 7.25 3.44
N GLU A 114 40.18 5.93 3.36
CA GLU A 114 39.58 5.31 2.18
C GLU A 114 38.07 5.63 2.12
N PRO A 115 37.48 5.72 0.91
CA PRO A 115 36.05 6.02 0.78
C PRO A 115 35.14 5.10 1.59
N ILE A 116 35.50 3.82 1.72
CA ILE A 116 34.72 2.85 2.50
C ILE A 116 34.72 3.19 3.99
N GLU A 117 35.87 3.58 4.55
CA GLU A 117 36.00 3.95 5.96
C GLU A 117 35.21 5.22 6.29
N VAL A 118 35.17 6.18 5.37
CA VAL A 118 34.37 7.40 5.51
C VAL A 118 32.88 7.09 5.52
N VAL A 119 32.43 6.17 4.64
CA VAL A 119 31.03 5.73 4.60
C VAL A 119 30.65 5.01 5.89
N ASP A 120 31.50 4.11 6.38
CA ASP A 120 31.26 3.38 7.63
C ASP A 120 31.16 4.34 8.82
N LEU A 121 32.08 5.31 8.93
CA LEU A 121 32.03 6.35 9.96
C LEU A 121 30.72 7.14 9.95
N LEU A 122 30.29 7.59 8.75
CA LEU A 122 29.05 8.34 8.60
C LEU A 122 27.83 7.48 8.94
N ASN A 123 27.84 6.21 8.50
CA ASN A 123 26.76 5.28 8.77
C ASN A 123 26.60 5.04 10.27
N ASP A 124 27.71 4.82 11.00
CA ASP A 124 27.70 4.66 12.45
C ASP A 124 27.18 5.91 13.17
N LEU A 125 27.67 7.09 12.76
CA LEU A 125 27.25 8.37 13.35
C LEU A 125 25.76 8.63 13.15
N TYR A 126 25.25 8.48 11.92
CA TYR A 126 23.84 8.71 11.64
C TYR A 126 22.94 7.63 12.22
N THR A 127 23.40 6.38 12.32
CA THR A 127 22.66 5.32 13.01
C THR A 127 22.53 5.64 14.51
N LEU A 128 23.60 6.15 15.14
CA LEU A 128 23.54 6.61 16.52
C LEU A 128 22.55 7.77 16.68
N PHE A 129 22.61 8.77 15.80
CA PHE A 129 21.64 9.86 15.82
C PHE A 129 20.22 9.38 15.64
N ASP A 130 19.94 8.55 14.64
CA ASP A 130 18.59 8.05 14.37
C ASP A 130 18.07 7.21 15.56
N ALA A 131 18.93 6.47 16.27
CA ALA A 131 18.57 5.77 17.50
C ALA A 131 18.22 6.70 18.67
N VAL A 132 18.96 7.80 18.84
CA VAL A 132 18.67 8.81 19.87
C VAL A 132 17.40 9.59 19.51
N LEU A 133 17.28 10.04 18.26
CA LEU A 133 16.12 10.76 17.74
C LEU A 133 14.86 9.92 17.81
N GLY A 134 14.93 8.59 17.64
CA GLY A 134 13.78 7.69 17.74
C GLY A 134 13.08 7.73 19.11
N ASN A 135 13.75 8.17 20.17
CA ASN A 135 13.16 8.35 21.50
C ASN A 135 12.64 9.77 21.77
N HIS A 136 12.80 10.69 20.81
CA HIS A 136 12.43 12.09 20.92
C HIS A 136 11.44 12.47 19.82
N ASP A 137 10.54 13.42 20.09
CA ASP A 137 9.60 13.94 19.10
C ASP A 137 10.28 15.03 18.25
N VAL A 138 11.25 14.61 17.44
CA VAL A 138 12.09 15.49 16.61
C VAL A 138 12.15 14.96 15.19
N TYR A 139 12.02 15.87 14.22
CA TYR A 139 12.04 15.52 12.81
C TYR A 139 13.39 15.84 12.16
N LYS A 140 13.98 14.84 11.50
CA LYS A 140 15.22 14.97 10.73
C LYS A 140 14.93 15.59 9.37
N VAL A 141 15.25 16.88 9.22
CA VAL A 141 15.08 17.61 7.95
C VAL A 141 16.27 17.34 7.03
N ARG A 142 16.01 16.92 5.78
CA ARG A 142 17.03 16.92 4.72
C ARG A 142 17.06 18.30 4.09
N ILE A 143 18.15 19.03 4.31
CA ILE A 143 18.39 20.31 3.63
C ILE A 143 19.25 20.01 2.42
N GLU A 144 18.69 20.14 1.23
CA GLU A 144 19.50 20.30 0.03
C GLU A 144 19.93 21.76 0.00
N LEU A 145 21.21 22.01 0.31
CA LEU A 145 21.81 23.30 0.02
C LEU A 145 21.96 23.38 -1.50
N SER A 146 20.96 23.94 -2.17
CA SER A 146 21.17 24.50 -3.50
C SER A 146 22.23 25.59 -3.35
N MET A 147 23.47 25.26 -3.74
CA MET A 147 24.49 26.27 -3.96
C MET A 147 24.01 27.13 -5.12
N ASP A 148 23.23 28.14 -4.81
CA ASP A 148 22.95 29.23 -5.73
C ASP A 148 24.30 29.91 -5.94
N GLN A 149 24.98 29.54 -7.03
CA GLN A 149 26.11 30.30 -7.54
C GLN A 149 25.54 31.61 -8.09
N THR A 150 25.24 32.57 -7.21
CA THR A 150 25.12 33.97 -7.62
C THR A 150 26.52 34.45 -8.01
N PRO A 151 26.78 34.79 -9.29
CA PRO A 151 28.04 35.40 -9.67
C PRO A 151 28.09 36.83 -9.12
N LEU A 152 29.16 37.14 -8.39
CA LEU A 152 29.60 38.51 -8.09
C LEU A 152 29.98 39.26 -9.37
#